data_AF-A0A2G8K4N7-F1
#
_entry.id   AF-A0A2G8K4N7-F1
#
_cell.length_a   1.000
_cell.length_b   1.000
_cell.length_c   1.000
_cell.angle_alpha   90.00
_cell.angle_beta   90.00
_cell.angle_gamma   90.00
#
_symmetry.space_group_name_H-M   'P 1'
#
loop_
_entity.id
_entity.type
_entity.pdbx_description
1 polymer ?
#
loop_
_entity_poly.entity_id
_entity_poly.type
_entity_poly.pdbx_seq_one_letter_code
_entity_poly.pdbx_strand_id
1 'polypeptide(L)'
;MRLYLFFVFITYLGKATPSDILDDDTFGVEMSFILPITEADLANKPTHGICFEDTSAECSVPGERVTYAGALQCLACFCSDDLKVFCCRRDPYPKLKDPSRCELTLNEKKCKYVRHPRCKDYCSVTGWYFSDVAQILSVPIQEE
;
A
#
# COMPACT_ATOMS: atom_id res chain seq x y z
N MET A 1 -16.13 -10.08 55.99
CA MET A 1 -15.33 -9.15 55.16
C MET A 1 -15.03 -9.87 53.84
N ARG A 2 -15.72 -9.53 52.74
CA ARG A 2 -15.58 -10.20 51.44
C ARG A 2 -14.56 -9.44 50.59
N LEU A 3 -13.44 -10.07 50.26
CA LEU A 3 -12.41 -9.55 49.38
C LEU A 3 -12.80 -9.89 47.93
N TYR A 4 -13.10 -8.88 47.10
CA TYR A 4 -13.33 -9.05 45.67
C TYR A 4 -12.03 -8.76 44.91
N LEU A 5 -11.38 -9.81 44.41
CA LEU A 5 -10.29 -9.72 43.44
C LEU A 5 -10.89 -9.50 42.05
N PHE A 6 -10.81 -8.26 41.53
CA PHE A 6 -11.11 -7.96 40.14
C PHE A 6 -9.91 -8.36 39.28
N PHE A 7 -10.02 -9.49 38.58
CA PHE A 7 -9.14 -9.83 37.46
C PHE A 7 -9.54 -8.95 36.25
N VAL A 8 -8.77 -7.90 36.00
CA VAL A 8 -8.84 -7.15 34.75
C VAL A 8 -8.05 -7.94 33.70
N PHE A 9 -8.74 -8.78 32.93
CA PHE A 9 -8.19 -9.32 31.69
C PHE A 9 -8.17 -8.20 30.64
N ILE A 10 -7.01 -7.55 30.48
CA ILE A 10 -6.75 -6.70 29.31
C ILE A 10 -6.50 -7.64 28.14
N THR A 11 -7.57 -7.99 27.42
CA THR A 11 -7.44 -8.61 26.10
C THR A 11 -6.88 -7.56 25.14
N TYR A 12 -5.56 -7.59 24.94
CA TYR A 12 -4.91 -6.95 23.80
C TYR A 12 -5.37 -7.69 22.52
N LEU A 13 -6.52 -7.30 21.96
CA LEU A 13 -6.77 -7.51 20.55
C LEU A 13 -5.83 -6.55 19.81
N GLY A 14 -4.67 -7.06 19.40
CA GLY A 14 -3.80 -6.37 18.45
C GLY A 14 -4.58 -6.10 17.18
N LYS A 15 -5.01 -4.85 17.00
CA LYS A 15 -5.42 -4.36 15.69
C LYS A 15 -4.14 -4.28 14.87
N ALA A 16 -4.03 -5.12 13.85
CA ALA A 16 -3.01 -4.97 12.83
C ALA A 16 -3.03 -3.51 12.35
N THR A 17 -1.91 -2.82 12.54
CA THR A 17 -1.73 -1.44 12.11
C THR A 17 -1.30 -1.45 10.64
N PRO A 18 -1.55 -0.37 9.87
CA PRO A 18 -1.02 -0.25 8.51
C PRO A 18 0.50 -0.43 8.44
N SER A 19 1.21 -0.19 9.56
CA SER A 19 2.64 -0.43 9.73
C SER A 19 3.03 -1.91 9.61
N ASP A 20 2.15 -2.85 9.98
CA ASP A 20 2.41 -4.30 9.87
C ASP A 20 2.34 -4.80 8.40
N ILE A 21 1.80 -4.00 7.48
CA ILE A 21 1.86 -4.27 6.03
C ILE A 21 3.24 -3.91 5.48
N LEU A 22 3.97 -3.03 6.17
CA LEU A 22 5.24 -2.43 5.75
C LEU A 22 6.46 -3.09 6.39
N ASP A 23 6.40 -4.36 6.80
CA ASP A 23 7.59 -5.06 7.26
C ASP A 23 8.69 -4.97 6.18
N ASP A 24 9.86 -4.52 6.62
CA ASP A 24 11.08 -4.12 5.89
C ASP A 24 11.49 -5.10 4.78
N ASP A 25 11.22 -6.40 4.97
CA ASP A 25 11.49 -7.47 4.00
C ASP A 25 10.49 -7.54 2.82
N THR A 26 9.32 -6.90 2.91
CA THR A 26 8.28 -6.96 1.88
C THR A 26 8.50 -5.95 0.76
N PHE A 27 9.30 -4.91 1.01
CA PHE A 27 9.47 -3.79 0.08
C PHE A 27 10.90 -3.55 -0.40
N GLY A 28 11.94 -4.03 0.31
CA GLY A 28 13.32 -4.17 -0.23
C GLY A 28 13.93 -2.91 -0.85
N VAL A 29 13.46 -1.72 -0.48
CA VAL A 29 13.90 -0.42 -1.00
C VAL A 29 14.16 0.48 0.19
N GLU A 30 15.24 1.26 0.17
CA GLU A 30 15.39 2.45 1.00
C GLU A 30 14.30 3.45 0.59
N MET A 31 13.08 3.24 1.10
CA MET A 31 11.94 4.12 0.89
C MET A 31 12.17 5.34 1.78
N SER A 32 12.88 6.32 1.24
CA SER A 32 13.21 7.57 1.94
C SER A 32 11.96 8.29 2.43
N PHE A 33 10.84 8.15 1.71
CA PHE A 33 9.53 8.66 2.12
C PHE A 33 8.37 7.87 1.49
N ILE A 34 7.42 7.42 2.32
CA ILE A 34 6.17 6.77 1.88
C ILE A 34 5.03 7.76 2.08
N LEU A 35 4.19 7.95 1.05
CA LEU A 35 3.00 8.79 1.19
C LEU A 35 2.01 8.16 2.19
N PRO A 36 1.26 8.97 2.95
CA PRO A 36 0.25 8.47 3.88
C PRO A 36 -0.67 7.42 3.24
N ILE A 37 -0.80 6.28 3.92
CA ILE A 37 -1.67 5.18 3.47
C ILE A 37 -3.10 5.50 3.89
N THR A 38 -4.00 5.45 2.93
CA THR A 38 -5.45 5.64 3.06
C THR A 38 -6.17 4.34 2.73
N GLU A 39 -7.42 4.23 3.18
CA GLU A 39 -8.28 3.09 2.93
C GLU A 39 -9.45 3.47 2.02
N ALA A 40 -9.85 2.54 1.15
CA ALA A 40 -11.08 2.62 0.37
C ALA A 40 -11.93 1.35 0.56
N ASP A 41 -13.24 1.51 0.52
CA ASP A 41 -14.19 0.40 0.57
C ASP A 41 -14.06 -0.52 -0.65
N LEU A 42 -14.52 -1.76 -0.52
CA LEU A 42 -14.41 -2.78 -1.57
C LEU A 42 -14.95 -2.32 -2.93
N ALA A 43 -16.06 -1.57 -2.94
CA ALA A 43 -16.71 -1.07 -4.15
C ALA A 43 -15.94 0.05 -4.85
N ASN A 44 -15.11 0.80 -4.11
CA ASN A 44 -14.40 1.98 -4.59
C ASN A 44 -12.92 1.65 -4.79
N LYS A 45 -12.62 0.67 -5.64
CA LYS A 45 -11.24 0.24 -5.88
C LYS A 45 -10.40 1.41 -6.47
N PRO A 46 -9.33 1.85 -5.79
CA PRO A 46 -8.42 2.87 -6.32
C PRO A 46 -7.69 2.41 -7.58
N THR A 47 -7.19 3.36 -8.38
CA THR A 47 -6.46 3.09 -9.63
C THR A 47 -5.00 2.71 -9.42
N HIS A 48 -4.46 2.93 -8.23
CA HIS A 48 -3.08 2.67 -7.84
C HIS A 48 -3.02 2.27 -6.36
N GLY A 49 -1.87 1.76 -5.94
CA GLY A 49 -1.61 1.38 -4.56
C GLY A 49 -0.78 2.39 -3.80
N ILE A 50 0.04 1.88 -2.88
CA ILE A 50 0.88 2.69 -2.03
C ILE A 50 2.00 3.31 -2.87
N CYS A 51 2.30 4.58 -2.57
CA CYS A 51 3.31 5.37 -3.26
C CYS A 51 4.47 5.72 -2.33
N PHE A 52 5.66 5.80 -2.91
CA PHE A 52 6.88 6.25 -2.23
C PHE A 52 7.68 7.21 -3.12
N GLU A 53 8.50 8.05 -2.52
CA GLU A 53 9.42 8.94 -3.23
C GLU A 53 10.63 8.13 -3.73
N ASP A 54 10.94 8.23 -5.02
CA ASP A 54 12.17 7.70 -5.60
C ASP A 54 13.21 8.81 -5.70
N THR A 55 14.11 8.88 -4.73
CA THR A 55 15.17 9.89 -4.67
C THR A 55 16.34 9.61 -5.61
N SER A 56 16.31 8.50 -6.36
CA SER A 56 17.34 8.16 -7.34
C SER A 56 17.05 8.72 -8.74
N ALA A 57 15.84 9.25 -8.95
CA ALA A 57 15.39 9.80 -10.22
C ALA A 57 15.05 11.29 -10.08
N GLU A 58 15.22 12.01 -11.20
CA GLU A 58 14.88 13.43 -11.31
C GLU A 58 13.85 13.62 -12.43
N CYS A 59 13.07 14.69 -12.35
CA CYS A 59 12.06 15.06 -13.33
C CYS A 59 11.97 16.58 -13.46
N SER A 60 11.35 17.07 -14.53
CA SER A 60 11.30 18.50 -14.88
C SER A 60 9.89 19.00 -15.17
N VAL A 61 8.93 18.11 -15.42
CA VAL A 61 7.57 18.48 -15.79
C VAL A 61 6.57 17.79 -14.86
N PRO A 62 5.78 18.53 -14.06
CA PRO A 62 4.74 17.93 -13.23
C PRO A 62 3.79 17.06 -14.05
N GLY A 63 3.49 15.87 -13.52
CA GLY A 63 2.62 14.87 -14.14
C GLY A 63 3.26 14.04 -15.24
N GLU A 64 4.52 14.32 -15.63
CA GLU A 64 5.23 13.47 -16.58
C GLU A 64 5.48 12.08 -15.99
N ARG A 65 5.42 11.06 -16.84
CA ARG A 65 5.77 9.69 -16.45
C ARG A 65 7.27 9.52 -16.41
N VAL A 66 7.76 8.93 -15.32
CA VAL A 66 9.17 8.62 -15.14
C VAL A 66 9.36 7.10 -15.24
N THR A 67 10.36 6.68 -16.01
CA THR A 67 10.69 5.25 -16.09
C THR A 67 11.37 4.84 -14.79
N TYR A 68 10.76 3.91 -14.06
CA TYR A 68 11.39 3.34 -12.88
C TYR A 68 12.60 2.47 -13.28
N ALA A 69 13.78 2.80 -12.78
CA ALA A 69 15.02 2.08 -13.09
C ALA A 69 15.39 1.01 -12.03
N GLY A 70 14.62 0.88 -10.94
CA GLY A 70 14.90 -0.06 -9.87
C GLY A 70 14.46 -1.51 -10.17
N ALA A 71 14.82 -2.43 -9.27
CA ALA A 71 14.53 -3.85 -9.41
C ALA A 71 13.04 -4.22 -9.20
N LEU A 72 12.29 -3.36 -8.51
CA LEU A 72 10.86 -3.60 -8.24
C LEU A 72 10.02 -3.50 -9.51
N GLN A 73 9.27 -4.56 -9.79
CA GLN A 73 8.27 -4.55 -10.85
C GLN A 73 6.94 -3.95 -10.39
N CYS A 74 6.05 -3.69 -11.35
CA CYS A 74 4.67 -3.25 -11.09
C CYS A 74 4.53 -1.88 -10.43
N LEU A 75 5.43 -0.97 -10.77
CA LEU A 75 5.37 0.43 -10.39
C LEU A 75 4.98 1.29 -11.59
N ALA A 76 4.34 2.42 -11.29
CA ALA A 76 4.14 3.53 -12.19
C ALA A 76 4.64 4.78 -11.46
N CYS A 77 5.60 5.49 -12.06
CA CYS A 77 6.19 6.66 -11.45
C CYS A 77 5.81 7.91 -12.23
N PHE A 78 5.66 9.01 -11.51
CA PHE A 78 5.33 10.31 -12.05
C PHE A 78 6.07 11.41 -11.30
N CYS A 79 6.20 12.55 -11.96
CA CYS A 79 6.73 13.77 -11.36
C CYS A 79 5.63 14.52 -10.61
N SER A 80 5.86 14.85 -9.35
CA SER A 80 4.99 15.70 -8.53
C SER A 80 5.08 17.18 -8.92
N ASP A 81 4.22 18.00 -8.33
CA ASP A 81 4.25 19.46 -8.51
C ASP A 81 5.57 20.09 -8.01
N ASP A 82 6.20 19.49 -7.01
CA ASP A 82 7.49 19.91 -6.44
C ASP A 82 8.71 19.31 -7.17
N LEU A 83 8.50 18.72 -8.36
CA LEU A 83 9.55 18.08 -9.17
C LEU A 83 10.26 16.90 -8.49
N LYS A 84 9.59 16.24 -7.55
CA LYS A 84 10.01 14.97 -6.98
C LYS A 84 9.38 13.80 -7.70
N VAL A 85 10.11 12.71 -7.87
CA VAL A 85 9.59 11.49 -8.47
C VAL A 85 8.89 10.64 -7.42
N PHE A 86 7.64 10.30 -7.65
CA PHE A 86 6.89 9.35 -6.82
C PHE A 86 6.53 8.12 -7.63
N CYS A 87 6.72 6.95 -7.03
CA CYS A 87 6.44 5.65 -7.61
C CYS A 87 5.33 4.97 -6.83
N CYS A 88 4.24 4.63 -7.51
CA CYS A 88 3.11 3.92 -6.92
C CYS A 88 3.02 2.50 -7.45
N ARG A 89 2.56 1.56 -6.61
CA ARG A 89 2.12 0.25 -7.09
C ARG A 89 0.99 0.42 -8.10
N ARG A 90 1.04 -0.33 -9.21
CA ARG A 90 0.01 -0.27 -10.27
C ARG A 90 -1.37 -0.79 -9.83
N ASP A 91 -1.43 -1.57 -8.75
CA ASP A 91 -2.68 -2.11 -8.20
C ASP A 91 -2.69 -1.87 -6.68
N PRO A 92 -3.83 -1.46 -6.11
CA PRO A 92 -3.93 -1.25 -4.67
C PRO A 92 -3.78 -2.55 -3.88
N TYR A 93 -3.24 -2.43 -2.68
CA TYR A 93 -3.07 -3.57 -1.79
C TYR A 93 -4.44 -3.95 -1.20
N PRO A 94 -4.89 -5.22 -1.32
CA PRO A 94 -6.21 -5.61 -0.83
C PRO A 94 -6.25 -5.68 0.71
N LYS A 95 -7.22 -5.00 1.32
CA LYS A 95 -7.50 -5.13 2.75
C LYS A 95 -8.26 -6.41 3.02
N LEU A 96 -7.65 -7.34 3.73
CA LEU A 96 -8.25 -8.63 4.04
C LEU A 96 -9.04 -8.59 5.35
N LYS A 97 -10.05 -9.46 5.46
CA LYS A 97 -10.86 -9.62 6.68
C LYS A 97 -10.01 -10.01 7.90
N ASP A 98 -9.04 -10.91 7.72
CA ASP A 98 -8.06 -11.29 8.74
C ASP A 98 -6.66 -11.42 8.10
N PRO A 99 -5.87 -10.32 8.05
CA PRO A 99 -4.57 -10.33 7.38
C PRO A 99 -3.56 -11.27 8.07
N SER A 100 -3.68 -11.50 9.38
CA SER A 100 -2.75 -12.35 10.14
C SER A 100 -2.74 -13.82 9.71
N ARG A 101 -3.78 -14.25 8.98
CA ARG A 101 -3.99 -15.64 8.56
C ARG A 101 -3.93 -15.81 7.04
N CYS A 102 -3.55 -14.77 6.33
CA CYS A 102 -3.68 -14.71 4.88
C CYS A 102 -2.41 -14.19 4.26
N GLU A 103 -1.85 -15.00 3.37
CA GLU A 103 -0.71 -14.60 2.56
C GLU A 103 -1.18 -14.08 1.20
N LEU A 104 -0.64 -12.93 0.82
CA LEU A 104 -0.83 -12.31 -0.49
C LEU A 104 0.50 -12.31 -1.21
N THR A 105 0.50 -12.78 -2.45
CA THR A 105 1.68 -12.73 -3.33
C THR A 105 1.40 -11.75 -4.45
N LEU A 106 2.36 -10.90 -4.80
CA LEU A 106 2.26 -10.08 -6.00
C LEU A 106 2.56 -10.94 -7.23
N ASN A 107 1.60 -11.05 -8.15
CA ASN A 107 1.87 -11.64 -9.47
C ASN A 107 2.51 -10.56 -10.36
N GLU A 108 3.83 -10.61 -10.51
CA GLU A 108 4.60 -9.59 -11.24
C GLU A 108 4.21 -9.46 -12.72
N LYS A 109 3.79 -10.55 -13.37
CA LYS A 109 3.35 -10.51 -14.78
C LYS A 109 2.05 -9.73 -14.98
N LYS A 110 1.14 -9.79 -14.01
CA LYS A 110 -0.17 -9.15 -14.08
C LYS A 110 -0.26 -7.88 -13.24
N CYS A 111 0.75 -7.62 -12.41
CA CYS A 111 0.75 -6.58 -11.40
C CYS A 111 -0.51 -6.60 -10.52
N LYS A 112 -0.89 -7.79 -10.04
CA LYS A 112 -2.05 -7.98 -9.16
C LYS A 112 -1.70 -8.84 -7.97
N TYR A 113 -2.23 -8.48 -6.81
CA TYR A 113 -2.13 -9.32 -5.63
C TYR A 113 -3.02 -10.55 -5.79
N VAL A 114 -2.41 -11.73 -5.65
CA VAL A 114 -3.09 -13.02 -5.69
C VAL A 114 -3.11 -13.63 -4.30
N ARG A 115 -4.27 -14.19 -3.98
CA ARG A 115 -4.48 -14.98 -2.77
C ARG A 115 -4.10 -16.43 -3.05
N HIS A 116 -3.68 -17.16 -2.02
CA HIS A 116 -3.44 -18.60 -2.15
C HIS A 116 -4.71 -19.31 -2.68
N PRO A 117 -4.59 -20.29 -3.61
CA PRO A 117 -5.77 -20.92 -4.24
C PRO A 117 -6.74 -21.59 -3.27
N ARG A 118 -6.26 -21.98 -2.08
CA ARG A 118 -7.05 -22.58 -0.99
C ARG A 118 -7.50 -21.57 0.08
N CYS A 119 -7.55 -20.28 -0.26
CA CYS A 119 -7.98 -19.26 0.69
C CYS A 119 -9.39 -19.52 1.19
N LYS A 120 -9.56 -19.38 2.50
CA LYS A 120 -10.84 -19.44 3.20
C LYS A 120 -11.45 -18.05 3.30
N ASP A 121 -12.67 -17.96 3.79
CA ASP A 121 -13.43 -16.70 3.92
C ASP A 121 -12.76 -15.65 4.80
N TYR A 122 -11.88 -16.05 5.72
CA TYR A 122 -11.09 -15.09 6.51
C TYR A 122 -10.06 -14.31 5.65
N CYS A 123 -9.79 -14.75 4.42
CA CYS A 123 -9.00 -14.03 3.42
C CYS A 123 -9.85 -13.30 2.38
N SER A 124 -11.14 -13.08 2.63
CA SER A 124 -11.96 -12.24 1.76
C SER A 124 -11.48 -10.80 1.79
N VAL A 125 -11.45 -10.17 0.61
CA VAL A 125 -11.10 -8.76 0.47
C VAL A 125 -12.29 -7.93 0.95
N THR A 126 -12.01 -6.94 1.79
CA THR A 126 -12.99 -6.06 2.44
C THR A 126 -12.82 -4.59 2.05
N GLY A 127 -11.68 -4.26 1.45
CA GLY A 127 -11.34 -2.91 0.98
C GLY A 127 -9.97 -2.88 0.33
N TRP A 128 -9.38 -1.70 0.26
CA TRP A 128 -8.14 -1.43 -0.45
C TRP A 128 -7.29 -0.42 0.33
N TYR A 129 -5.97 -0.62 0.32
CA TYR A 129 -4.98 0.35 0.81
C TYR A 129 -4.28 1.00 -0.39
N PHE A 130 -4.17 2.33 -0.35
CA PHE A 130 -3.55 3.15 -1.40
C PHE A 130 -3.01 4.46 -0.79
N SER A 131 -2.24 5.22 -1.56
CA SER A 131 -1.85 6.58 -1.17
C SER A 131 -2.62 7.59 -2.03
N ASP A 132 -3.19 8.64 -1.44
CA ASP A 132 -3.83 9.69 -2.25
C ASP A 132 -2.77 10.58 -2.91
N VAL A 133 -2.72 10.57 -4.24
CA VAL A 133 -1.74 11.37 -5.01
C VAL A 133 -2.20 12.81 -5.26
N ALA A 134 -3.49 13.13 -5.04
CA ALA A 134 -4.00 14.48 -5.22
C ALA A 134 -3.37 15.50 -4.26
N GLN A 135 -2.73 15.02 -3.18
CA GLN A 135 -2.00 15.86 -2.23
C GLN A 135 -0.63 16.33 -2.74
N ILE A 136 -0.07 15.67 -3.76
CA ILE A 136 1.28 15.98 -4.31
C ILE A 136 1.27 16.30 -5.81
N LEU A 137 0.14 16.08 -6.49
CA LEU A 137 0.02 16.28 -7.92
C LEU A 137 -1.34 16.89 -8.25
N SER A 138 -1.32 18.13 -8.72
CA SER A 138 -2.54 18.88 -9.12
C SER A 138 -2.97 18.63 -10.55
N VAL A 139 -2.08 18.09 -11.39
CA VAL A 139 -2.35 17.74 -12.79
C VAL A 139 -2.65 16.24 -12.95
N PRO A 140 -3.48 15.82 -13.92
CA PRO A 140 -3.66 14.40 -14.19
C PRO A 140 -2.33 13.79 -14.67
N ILE A 141 -2.03 12.58 -14.19
CA ILE A 141 -0.91 11.78 -14.70
C ILE A 141 -1.16 11.55 -16.19
N GLN A 142 -0.18 11.86 -17.05
CA GLN A 142 -0.34 11.66 -18.48
C GLN A 142 -0.45 10.16 -18.79
N GLU A 143 -1.59 9.74 -19.37
CA GLU A 143 -1.81 8.40 -19.91
C GLU A 143 -1.39 8.39 -21.39
N GLU A 144 -0.53 7.46 -21.79
CA GLU A 144 -0.29 7.11 -23.20
C GLU A 144 -1.41 6.19 -23.73
#